data_AF-X1JPC1-F1
#
_entry.id   AF-X1JPC1-F1
#
_cell.length_a   1.000
_cell.length_b   1.000
_cell.length_c   1.000
_cell.angle_alpha   90.00
_cell.angle_beta   90.00
_cell.angle_gamma   90.00
#
_symmetry.space_group_name_H-M   'P 1'
#
loop_
_entity.id
_entity.type
_entity.pdbx_description
1 polymer ?
#
loop_
_entity_poly.entity_id
_entity_poly.type
_entity_poly.pdbx_seq_one_letter_code
_entity_poly.pdbx_strand_id
1 'polypeptide(L)' 'MSGNENLAGKALEWPYPVNYGRENEVCADVLVLGGGLAGCHAAINAAKRGASVVVVDKGAVIRSGSGG' A
#
# COMPACT_ATOMS: atom_id res chain seq x y z
N MET A 1 28.83 0.64 -35.51
CA MET A 1 27.36 0.72 -35.31
C MET A 1 26.90 -0.72 -35.14
N SER A 2 26.27 -1.20 -34.07
CA SER A 2 25.48 -0.61 -32.99
C SER A 2 25.50 -1.59 -31.82
N GLY A 3 25.38 -1.09 -30.60
CA GLY A 3 25.10 -1.95 -29.45
C GLY A 3 25.55 -1.29 -28.16
N ASN A 4 24.82 -0.27 -27.73
CA ASN A 4 24.89 0.18 -26.35
C ASN A 4 23.50 -0.01 -25.75
N GLU A 5 23.24 -1.23 -25.31
CA GLU A 5 22.06 -1.57 -24.53
C GLU A 5 22.20 -0.92 -23.15
N ASN A 6 21.54 0.22 -23.00
CA ASN A 6 21.44 0.94 -21.73
C ASN A 6 20.54 0.12 -20.78
N LEU A 7 21.16 -0.75 -19.97
CA LEU A 7 20.56 -1.42 -18.82
C LEU A 7 20.39 -0.44 -17.65
N ALA A 8 19.85 0.76 -17.91
CA ALA A 8 19.36 1.63 -16.84
C ALA A 8 18.05 1.01 -16.34
N GLY A 9 18.11 0.37 -15.17
CA GLY A 9 17.01 -0.38 -14.56
C GLY A 9 15.68 0.37 -14.69
N LYS A 10 14.75 -0.21 -15.45
CA LYS A 10 13.40 0.32 -15.64
C LYS A 10 12.77 0.53 -14.25
N ALA A 11 12.54 1.77 -13.88
CA ALA A 11 11.73 2.08 -12.71
C ALA A 11 10.37 1.39 -12.88
N LEU A 12 9.90 0.70 -11.84
CA LEU A 12 8.61 0.02 -11.90
C LEU A 12 7.51 1.07 -12.11
N GLU A 13 6.65 0.83 -13.09
CA GLU A 13 5.48 1.68 -13.29
C GLU A 13 4.51 1.50 -12.12
N TRP A 14 3.95 2.63 -11.65
CA TRP A 14 2.95 2.61 -10.60
C TRP A 14 1.67 1.94 -11.12
N PRO A 15 1.17 0.88 -10.47
CA PRO A 15 0.14 0.01 -11.04
C PRO A 15 -1.29 0.53 -10.89
N TYR A 16 -1.50 1.64 -10.18
CA TYR A 16 -2.82 2.22 -9.93
C TYR A 16 -2.98 3.58 -10.59
N PRO A 17 -4.19 3.95 -11.04
CA PRO A 17 -4.43 5.27 -11.61
C PRO A 17 -4.17 6.36 -10.56
N VAL A 18 -3.44 7.41 -10.97
CA VAL A 18 -3.26 8.60 -10.14
C VAL A 18 -4.43 9.54 -10.37
N ASN A 19 -5.29 9.70 -9.35
CA ASN A 19 -6.50 10.51 -9.43
C ASN A 19 -6.26 11.92 -8.88
N TYR A 20 -5.57 12.77 -9.64
CA TYR A 20 -5.36 14.17 -9.25
C TYR A 20 -6.69 14.91 -9.04
N GLY A 21 -6.73 15.80 -8.04
CA GLY A 21 -7.92 16.61 -7.72
C GLY A 21 -9.08 15.81 -7.11
N ARG A 22 -8.87 14.53 -6.78
CA ARG A 22 -9.85 13.67 -6.12
C ARG A 22 -9.40 13.35 -4.70
N GLU A 23 -10.24 13.67 -3.74
CA GLU A 23 -10.05 13.30 -2.33
C GLU A 23 -11.03 12.17 -1.98
N ASN A 24 -10.56 11.17 -1.22
CA ASN A 24 -11.41 10.13 -0.65
C ASN A 24 -11.43 10.34 0.85
N GLU A 25 -12.61 10.61 1.40
CA GLU A 25 -12.81 10.70 2.84
C GLU A 25 -13.28 9.33 3.37
N VAL A 26 -12.60 8.83 4.40
CA VAL A 26 -12.95 7.56 5.04
C VAL A 26 -12.92 7.75 6.55
N CYS A 27 -14.03 7.44 7.22
CA CYS A 27 -14.14 7.49 8.68
C CYS A 27 -13.96 6.09 9.27
N ALA A 28 -13.19 6.00 10.36
CA ALA A 28 -13.00 4.79 11.12
C ALA A 28 -12.61 5.12 12.56
N ASP A 29 -12.83 4.17 13.47
CA ASP A 29 -12.39 4.30 14.86
C ASP A 29 -10.86 4.19 14.96
N VAL A 30 -10.24 3.41 14.07
CA VAL A 30 -8.79 3.18 14.03
C VAL A 30 -8.26 3.30 12.61
N LEU A 31 -7.24 4.15 12.43
CA LEU A 31 -6.42 4.23 11.21
C LEU A 31 -5.07 3.56 11.44
N VAL A 32 -4.73 2.58 10.59
CA VAL A 32 -3.44 1.88 10.59
C VAL A 32 -2.64 2.28 9.35
N LEU A 33 -1.45 2.84 9.55
CA LEU A 33 -0.53 3.19 8.47
C LEU A 33 0.48 2.06 8.25
N GLY A 34 0.34 1.33 7.14
CA GLY A 34 1.15 0.19 6.72
C GLY A 34 0.44 -1.16 6.95
N GLY A 35 0.34 -1.97 5.90
CA GLY A 35 -0.26 -3.31 5.87
C GLY A 35 0.74 -4.46 6.01
N GLY A 36 1.94 -4.21 6.55
CA GLY A 36 2.91 -5.25 6.89
C GLY A 36 2.45 -6.14 8.06
N LEU A 37 3.30 -7.04 8.56
CA LEU A 37 2.89 -8.02 9.59
C LEU A 37 2.36 -7.35 10.87
N ALA A 38 3.04 -6.31 11.36
CA ALA A 38 2.62 -5.58 12.54
C ALA A 38 1.29 -4.83 12.31
N GLY A 39 1.15 -4.15 11.17
CA GLY A 39 -0.05 -3.39 10.83
C GLY A 39 -1.28 -4.28 10.62
N CYS A 40 -1.13 -5.39 9.89
CA CYS A 40 -2.18 -6.40 9.76
C CYS A 40 -2.57 -6.99 11.13
N HIS A 41 -1.59 -7.31 11.97
CA HIS A 41 -1.88 -7.83 13.30
C HIS A 41 -2.64 -6.80 14.17
N ALA A 42 -2.23 -5.53 14.14
CA ALA A 42 -2.92 -4.45 14.83
C ALA A 42 -4.35 -4.27 14.32
N ALA A 43 -4.53 -4.21 12.99
CA ALA A 43 -5.84 -4.03 12.36
C ALA A 43 -6.80 -5.18 12.69
N ILE A 44 -6.34 -6.44 12.59
CA ILE A 44 -7.14 -7.62 12.92
C ILE A 44 -7.56 -7.62 14.39
N ASN A 45 -6.66 -7.28 15.31
CA ASN A 45 -7.00 -7.25 16.73
C ASN A 45 -7.95 -6.11 17.09
N ALA A 46 -7.81 -4.93 16.47
CA ALA A 46 -8.74 -3.82 16.65
C ALA A 46 -10.15 -4.18 16.11
N ALA A 47 -10.22 -4.77 14.92
CA ALA A 47 -11.48 -5.23 14.34
C ALA A 47 -12.14 -6.32 15.19
N LYS A 48 -11.37 -7.28 15.73
CA LYS A 48 -11.88 -8.29 16.69
C LYS A 48 -12.44 -7.70 17.98
N ARG A 49 -12.07 -6.46 18.33
CA ARG A 49 -12.60 -5.72 19.48
C ARG A 49 -13.80 -4.83 19.12
N GLY A 50 -14.28 -4.90 17.88
CA GLY A 50 -15.45 -4.18 17.40
C GLY A 50 -15.18 -2.81 16.78
N ALA A 51 -13.92 -2.41 16.62
CA ALA A 51 -13.58 -1.16 15.94
C ALA A 51 -13.78 -1.28 14.42
N SER A 52 -14.29 -0.22 13.80
CA SER A 52 -14.10 0.00 12.37
C SER A 52 -12.64 0.40 12.11
N VAL A 53 -11.97 -0.28 11.18
CA VAL A 53 -10.54 -0.12 10.94
C VAL A 53 -10.26 0.17 9.48
N VAL A 54 -9.45 1.18 9.22
CA VAL A 54 -8.90 1.49 7.89
C VAL A 54 -7.40 1.24 7.90
N VAL A 55 -6.90 0.53 6.90
CA VAL A 55 -5.47 0.31 6.67
C VAL A 55 -5.06 1.07 5.40
N VAL A 56 -4.01 1.87 5.49
CA VAL A 56 -3.44 2.60 4.35
C VAL A 56 -2.01 2.13 4.14
N ASP A 57 -1.68 1.67 2.93
CA ASP A 57 -0.31 1.31 2.56
C ASP A 57 0.14 2.09 1.32
N LYS A 58 1.40 2.50 1.31
CA LYS A 58 2.05 3.15 0.16
C LYS A 58 2.45 2.11 -0.89
N GLY A 59 2.70 0.88 -0.48
CA GLY A 59 3.10 -0.22 -1.34
C GLY A 59 1.96 -0.67 -2.25
N ALA A 60 2.32 -1.20 -3.41
CA ALA A 60 1.33 -1.83 -4.25
C ALA A 60 0.92 -3.17 -3.62
N VAL A 61 -0.25 -3.22 -2.99
CA VAL A 61 -0.83 -4.41 -2.34
C VAL A 61 -1.28 -5.49 -3.34
N ILE A 62 -0.72 -5.50 -4.55
CA ILE A 62 -0.96 -6.51 -5.59
C ILE A 62 -0.46 -7.89 -5.17
N ARG A 63 0.58 -7.94 -4.32
CA ARG A 63 1.05 -9.19 -3.70
C ARG A 63 1.04 -9.06 -2.18
N SER A 64 0.58 -10.10 -1.50
CA SER A 64 0.70 -10.23 -0.04
C SER A 64 2.14 -10.55 0.37
N GLY A 65 2.63 -9.86 1.40
CA GLY A 65 3.89 -10.19 2.08
C GLY A 65 5.09 -9.35 1.68
N SER A 66 5.13 -8.09 2.14
CA SER A 66 6.36 -7.31 2.31
C SER A 66 6.61 -7.14 3.81
N GLY A 67 7.14 -8.18 4.44
CA GLY A 67 7.63 -8.10 5.82
C GLY A 67 9.01 -7.46 5.84
N GLY A 68 9.08 -6.16 5.54
CA GLY A 68 10.35 -5.44 5.34
C GLY A 68 10.95 -5.63 3.95
#